data_AF-A0A968YW62-F1
#
_entry.id   AF-A0A968YW62-F1
#
_cell.length_a   1.000
_cell.length_b   1.000
_cell.length_c   1.000
_cell.angle_alpha   90.00
_cell.angle_beta   90.00
_cell.angle_gamma   90.00
#
_symmetry.space_group_name_H-M   'P 1'
#
loop_
_entity.id
_entity.type
_entity.pdbx_description
1 polymer ?
#
loop_
_entity_poly.entity_id
_entity_poly.type
_entity_poly.pdbx_seq_one_letter_code
_entity_poly.pdbx_strand_id
1 'polypeptide(L)'
;MGYSSPKLSSPELLEIQDPLRQVSVFANRGTLAQPQNLLDLQGNVEVTGLRDRARLTTDRLLWNTQNQRIEARGNVNYIQESPAFKLRGPKALGRLEEQTLRIDGPDVVTEIVP
;
A
#
# COMPACT_ATOMS: atom_id res chain seq x y z
N MET A 1 -32.14 -7.76 -12.62
CA MET A 1 -31.53 -7.71 -11.27
C MET A 1 -30.04 -7.47 -11.47
N GLY A 2 -29.58 -6.22 -11.35
CA GLY A 2 -28.19 -5.85 -11.57
C GLY A 2 -27.66 -5.20 -10.30
N TYR A 3 -26.93 -5.95 -9.48
CA TYR A 3 -26.22 -5.36 -8.36
C TYR A 3 -25.03 -4.58 -8.92
N SER A 4 -25.20 -3.27 -9.07
CA SER A 4 -24.10 -2.36 -9.40
C SER A 4 -23.08 -2.43 -8.27
N SER A 5 -21.90 -2.96 -8.56
CA SER A 5 -20.75 -2.91 -7.66
C SER A 5 -20.54 -1.45 -7.25
N PRO A 6 -20.37 -1.12 -5.95
CA PRO A 6 -20.11 0.25 -5.54
C PRO A 6 -18.71 0.65 -6.04
N LYS A 7 -18.65 1.35 -7.17
CA LYS A 7 -17.46 2.07 -7.62
C LYS A 7 -17.33 3.31 -6.73
N LEU A 8 -16.56 3.21 -5.65
CA LEU A 8 -16.15 4.37 -4.84
C LEU A 8 -15.08 5.17 -5.61
N SER A 9 -15.51 5.88 -6.66
CA SER A 9 -14.65 6.79 -7.42
C SER A 9 -14.75 8.18 -6.79
N SER A 10 -13.99 8.44 -5.74
CA SER A 10 -13.87 9.78 -5.17
C SER A 10 -12.78 10.57 -5.92
N PRO A 11 -13.07 11.75 -6.49
CA PRO A 11 -12.05 12.66 -7.03
C PRO A 11 -11.31 13.45 -5.95
N GLU A 12 -11.74 13.33 -4.69
CA GLU A 12 -11.04 13.83 -3.51
C GLU A 12 -10.23 12.70 -2.88
N LEU A 13 -9.00 13.01 -2.44
CA LEU A 13 -8.06 12.11 -1.77
C LEU A 13 -8.79 11.06 -0.92
N LEU A 14 -8.71 9.80 -1.34
CA LEU A 14 -9.35 8.71 -0.62
C LEU A 14 -8.45 8.35 0.57
N GLU A 15 -8.91 8.61 1.79
CA GLU A 15 -8.27 8.14 3.02
C GLU A 15 -9.00 6.90 3.53
N ILE A 16 -8.24 5.82 3.75
CA ILE A 16 -8.73 4.58 4.35
C ILE A 16 -7.94 4.36 5.63
N GLN A 17 -8.63 4.40 6.76
CA GLN A 17 -8.04 4.13 8.07
C GLN A 17 -8.39 2.71 8.52
N ASP A 18 -7.38 1.95 8.95
CA ASP A 18 -7.54 0.74 9.75
C ASP A 18 -7.25 1.09 11.22
N PRO A 19 -8.27 1.45 12.02
CA PRO A 19 -8.07 1.91 13.40
C PRO A 19 -7.53 0.82 14.34
N LEU A 20 -7.66 -0.46 13.98
CA LEU A 20 -7.08 -1.55 14.76
C LEU A 20 -5.56 -1.60 14.62
N ARG A 21 -5.03 -1.11 13.50
CA ARG A 21 -3.60 -1.20 13.15
C ARG A 21 -2.92 0.16 13.01
N GLN A 22 -3.68 1.25 13.16
CA GLN A 22 -3.23 2.62 12.93
C GLN A 22 -2.63 2.85 11.53
N VAL A 23 -3.00 2.01 10.54
CA VAL A 23 -2.55 2.14 9.16
C VAL A 23 -3.52 3.07 8.42
N SER A 24 -2.98 4.06 7.72
CA SER A 24 -3.76 4.93 6.85
C SER A 24 -3.26 4.80 5.41
N VAL A 25 -4.18 4.65 4.47
CA VAL A 25 -3.87 4.57 3.04
C VAL A 25 -4.54 5.72 2.31
N PHE A 26 -3.73 6.47 1.58
CA PHE A 26 -4.13 7.60 0.75
C PHE A 26 -3.95 7.24 -0.72
N ALA A 27 -4.91 7.56 -1.58
CA ALA A 27 -4.78 7.41 -3.02
C ALA A 27 -5.68 8.40 -3.77
N ASN A 28 -5.32 8.71 -5.03
CA ASN A 28 -6.17 9.55 -5.88
C ASN A 28 -7.46 8.82 -6.29
N ARG A 29 -7.41 7.50 -6.47
CA ARG A 29 -8.55 6.68 -6.88
C ARG A 29 -8.49 5.30 -6.22
N GLY A 30 -9.65 4.76 -5.90
CA GLY A 30 -9.79 3.40 -5.39
C GLY A 30 -10.93 2.66 -6.07
N THR A 31 -10.79 1.35 -6.26
CA THR A 31 -11.90 0.47 -6.68
C THR A 31 -11.87 -0.78 -5.83
N LEU A 32 -13.03 -1.15 -5.26
CA LEU A 32 -13.17 -2.38 -4.49
C LEU A 32 -13.83 -3.46 -5.36
N ALA A 33 -13.10 -4.54 -5.62
CA ALA A 33 -13.60 -5.71 -6.32
C ALA A 33 -14.20 -6.72 -5.34
N GLN A 34 -15.53 -6.88 -5.38
CA GLN A 34 -16.27 -7.89 -4.62
C GLN A 34 -16.62 -9.07 -5.55
N PRO A 35 -16.58 -10.33 -5.05
CA PRO A 35 -16.41 -10.77 -3.67
C PRO A 35 -14.96 -10.96 -3.22
N GLN A 36 -13.98 -10.63 -4.06
CA GLN A 36 -12.56 -10.93 -3.85
C GLN A 36 -11.90 -10.08 -2.74
N ASN A 37 -12.62 -9.07 -2.22
CA ASN A 37 -12.12 -8.14 -1.21
C ASN A 37 -10.75 -7.55 -1.58
N LEU A 38 -10.59 -7.31 -2.88
CA LEU A 38 -9.39 -6.75 -3.47
C LEU A 38 -9.63 -5.28 -3.74
N LEU A 39 -8.92 -4.44 -3.01
CA LEU A 39 -8.91 -3.01 -3.18
C LEU A 39 -7.77 -2.63 -4.12
N ASP A 40 -8.11 -1.96 -5.21
CA ASP A 40 -7.16 -1.44 -6.19
C ASP A 40 -7.09 0.07 -6.07
N LEU A 41 -5.96 0.56 -5.55
CA LEU A 41 -5.69 1.97 -5.31
C LEU A 41 -4.67 2.47 -6.32
N GLN A 42 -4.94 3.60 -6.97
CA GLN A 42 -4.13 4.11 -8.07
C GLN A 42 -3.92 5.62 -7.95
N GLY A 43 -2.70 6.04 -8.29
CA GLY A 43 -2.26 7.43 -8.35
C GLY A 43 -1.83 7.94 -6.98
N ASN A 44 -0.54 8.30 -6.86
CA ASN A 44 0.09 8.86 -5.66
C ASN A 44 -0.30 8.10 -4.38
N VAL A 45 -0.21 6.77 -4.42
CA VAL A 45 -0.64 5.95 -3.29
C VAL A 45 0.39 6.08 -2.17
N GLU A 46 -0.09 6.36 -0.97
CA GLU A 46 0.72 6.48 0.23
C GLU A 46 0.12 5.64 1.35
N VAL A 47 0.94 4.83 1.99
CA VAL A 47 0.58 4.07 3.19
C VAL A 47 1.42 4.60 4.35
N THR A 48 0.78 5.02 5.41
CA THR A 48 1.40 5.48 6.66
C THR A 48 0.94 4.63 7.83
N GLY A 49 1.64 4.76 8.97
CA GLY A 49 1.32 3.98 10.16
C GLY A 49 1.75 2.52 10.07
N LEU A 50 2.69 2.21 9.16
CA LEU A 50 3.38 0.93 9.16
C LEU A 50 4.32 0.83 10.38
N ARG A 51 4.83 -0.38 10.63
CA ARG A 51 5.74 -0.66 11.75
C ARG A 51 6.88 0.36 11.81
N ASP A 52 7.28 0.74 13.02
CA ASP A 52 8.41 1.64 13.27
C ASP A 52 8.29 3.00 12.54
N ARG A 53 7.04 3.50 12.46
CA ARG A 53 6.65 4.74 11.77
C ARG A 53 7.03 4.73 10.29
N ALA A 54 7.02 3.56 9.67
CA ALA A 54 7.34 3.45 8.27
C ALA A 54 6.23 3.99 7.35
N ARG A 55 6.67 4.42 6.17
CA ARG A 55 5.85 4.99 5.10
C ARG A 55 6.20 4.32 3.78
N LEU A 56 5.18 3.98 3.00
CA LEU A 56 5.30 3.40 1.67
C LEU A 56 4.62 4.32 0.66
N THR A 57 5.32 4.70 -0.41
CA THR A 57 4.74 5.43 -1.54
C THR A 57 4.88 4.62 -2.82
N THR A 58 3.85 4.64 -3.69
CA THR A 58 3.82 3.90 -4.96
C THR A 58 2.78 4.47 -5.93
N ASP A 59 2.87 4.12 -7.22
CA ASP A 59 1.88 4.52 -8.21
C ASP A 59 0.56 3.73 -8.07
N ARG A 60 0.64 2.46 -7.66
CA ARG A 60 -0.53 1.57 -7.50
C ARG A 60 -0.33 0.59 -6.36
N LEU A 61 -1.37 0.40 -5.55
CA LEU A 61 -1.42 -0.57 -4.47
C LEU A 61 -2.63 -1.49 -4.65
N LEU A 62 -2.37 -2.79 -4.71
CA LEU A 62 -3.40 -3.81 -4.59
C LEU A 62 -3.40 -4.30 -3.15
N TRP A 63 -4.52 -4.15 -2.44
CA TRP A 63 -4.68 -4.63 -1.07
C TRP A 63 -5.80 -5.66 -1.00
N ASN A 64 -5.44 -6.90 -0.64
CA ASN A 64 -6.40 -7.91 -0.28
C ASN A 64 -6.71 -7.77 1.22
N THR A 65 -7.93 -7.33 1.55
CA THR A 65 -8.32 -7.07 2.95
C THR A 65 -8.68 -8.36 3.71
N GLN A 66 -8.88 -9.49 3.03
CA GLN A 66 -9.14 -10.78 3.69
C GLN A 66 -7.88 -11.37 4.31
N ASN A 67 -6.76 -11.35 3.58
CA ASN A 67 -5.48 -11.92 4.03
C ASN A 67 -4.39 -10.87 4.29
N GLN A 68 -4.78 -9.60 4.23
CA GLN A 68 -3.95 -8.44 4.54
C GLN A 68 -2.67 -8.35 3.69
N ARG A 69 -2.68 -8.96 2.49
CA ARG A 69 -1.58 -8.87 1.53
C ARG A 69 -1.67 -7.58 0.73
N ILE A 70 -0.52 -6.94 0.57
CA ILE A 70 -0.36 -5.78 -0.29
C ILE A 70 0.62 -6.08 -1.41
N GLU A 71 0.35 -5.50 -2.57
CA GLU A 71 1.25 -5.46 -3.71
C GLU A 71 1.33 -4.03 -4.24
N ALA A 72 2.49 -3.40 -4.03
CA ALA A 72 2.81 -2.08 -4.54
C ALA A 72 3.57 -2.19 -5.86
N ARG A 73 3.22 -1.36 -6.84
CA ARG A 73 3.85 -1.36 -8.17
C ARG A 73 4.06 0.07 -8.68
N GLY A 74 5.23 0.28 -9.26
CA GLY A 74 5.63 1.58 -9.82
C GLY A 74 6.11 2.53 -8.72
N ASN A 75 7.30 3.09 -8.94
CA ASN A 75 7.96 4.07 -8.05
C ASN A 75 7.87 3.71 -6.56
N VAL A 76 8.09 2.43 -6.23
CA VAL A 76 7.94 1.97 -4.85
C VAL A 76 9.07 2.54 -4.02
N ASN A 77 8.73 3.24 -2.94
CA ASN A 77 9.67 3.81 -2.00
C ASN A 77 9.15 3.60 -0.58
N TYR A 78 9.86 2.76 0.16
CA TYR A 78 9.61 2.45 1.57
C TYR A 78 10.64 3.16 2.43
N ILE A 79 10.19 3.89 3.44
CA ILE A 79 11.05 4.62 4.37
C ILE A 79 10.66 4.18 5.78
N GLN A 80 11.63 3.79 6.58
CA GLN A 80 11.45 3.49 7.99
C GLN A 80 12.34 4.41 8.82
N GLU A 81 11.84 4.88 9.97
CA GLU A 81 12.57 5.82 10.83
C GLU A 81 13.49 5.13 11.83
N SER A 82 13.17 3.91 12.27
CA SER A 82 13.96 3.20 13.28
C SER A 82 13.91 1.67 13.12
N PRO A 83 15.02 0.98 12.82
CA PRO A 83 16.26 1.54 12.30
C PRO A 83 15.99 2.33 11.00
N ALA A 84 16.74 3.39 10.78
CA ALA A 84 16.54 4.26 9.63
C ALA A 84 17.02 3.57 8.35
N PHE A 85 16.10 3.24 7.45
CA PHE A 85 16.47 2.72 6.14
C PHE A 85 15.43 3.09 5.09
N LYS A 86 15.87 3.06 3.83
CA LYS A 86 15.03 3.30 2.66
C LYS A 86 15.21 2.16 1.68
N LEU A 87 14.10 1.71 1.12
CA LEU A 87 14.10 0.73 0.05
C LEU A 87 13.35 1.28 -1.15
N ARG A 88 13.94 1.13 -2.33
CA ARG A 88 13.33 1.55 -3.58
C ARG A 88 13.32 0.40 -4.57
N GLY A 89 12.27 0.34 -5.39
CA GLY A 89 12.19 -0.65 -6.45
C GLY A 89 10.92 -0.53 -7.30
N PRO A 90 10.79 -1.37 -8.33
CA PRO A 90 9.63 -1.36 -9.21
C PRO A 90 8.40 -2.02 -8.58
N LYS A 91 8.60 -2.91 -7.59
CA LYS A 91 7.53 -3.69 -6.97
C LYS A 91 7.87 -4.06 -5.52
N ALA A 92 6.85 -3.99 -4.66
CA ALA A 92 6.91 -4.57 -3.32
C ALA A 92 5.71 -5.46 -3.04
N LEU A 93 5.95 -6.53 -2.31
CA LEU A 93 4.97 -7.47 -1.80
C LEU A 93 5.06 -7.45 -0.29
N GLY A 94 3.93 -7.39 0.40
CA GLY A 94 3.95 -7.44 1.86
C GLY A 94 2.69 -8.00 2.46
N ARG A 95 2.72 -8.19 3.77
CA ARG A 95 1.53 -8.50 4.56
C ARG A 95 1.48 -7.58 5.77
N LEU A 96 0.40 -6.83 5.90
CA LEU A 96 0.23 -5.84 6.97
C LEU A 96 0.16 -6.52 8.36
N GLU A 97 -0.44 -7.71 8.44
CA GLU A 97 -0.51 -8.50 9.70
C GLU A 97 0.85 -9.02 10.17
N GLU A 98 1.67 -9.52 9.24
CA GLU A 98 2.98 -10.08 9.56
C GLU A 98 4.07 -8.99 9.59
N GLN A 99 3.73 -7.77 9.18
CA GLN A 99 4.64 -6.64 9.02
C GLN A 99 5.86 -6.99 8.15
N THR A 100 5.71 -7.94 7.22
CA THR A 100 6.75 -8.36 6.29
C THR A 100 6.59 -7.60 4.98
N LEU A 101 7.65 -6.95 4.53
CA LEU A 101 7.73 -6.32 3.20
C LEU A 101 8.93 -6.90 2.46
N ARG A 102 8.68 -7.48 1.30
CA ARG A 102 9.66 -7.99 0.35
C ARG A 102 9.60 -7.14 -0.91
N ILE A 103 10.73 -6.58 -1.32
CA ILE A 103 10.82 -5.78 -2.54
C ILE A 103 11.54 -6.63 -3.58
N ASP A 104 10.93 -6.77 -4.75
CA ASP A 104 11.40 -7.64 -5.83
C ASP A 104 11.58 -6.82 -7.11
N GLY A 105 12.72 -6.98 -7.78
CA GLY A 105 12.97 -6.36 -9.08
C GLY A 105 14.45 -6.37 -9.48
N PRO A 106 14.76 -6.10 -10.76
CA PRO A 106 16.14 -5.98 -11.24
C PRO A 106 16.88 -4.78 -10.63
N ASP A 107 16.15 -3.74 -10.19
CA ASP A 107 16.68 -2.47 -9.69
C ASP A 107 16.24 -2.19 -8.24
N VAL A 108 16.49 -3.13 -7.33
CA VAL A 108 16.24 -2.90 -5.89
C VAL A 108 17.42 -2.16 -5.30
N VAL A 109 17.15 -0.99 -4.70
CA VAL A 109 18.15 -0.20 -3.97
C VAL A 109 17.77 -0.21 -2.49
N THR A 110 18.68 -0.74 -1.67
CA THR A 110 18.61 -0.67 -0.21
C THR A 110 19.61 0.37 0.28
N GLU A 111 19.13 1.42 0.92
CA GLU A 111 19.96 2.46 1.53
C GLU A 111 19.76 2.41 3.05
N ILE A 112 20.81 2.04 3.78
CA ILE A 112 20.83 2.06 5.25
C ILE A 112 21.34 3.43 5.66
N VAL A 113 20.56 4.15 6.47
CA VAL A 113 20.95 5.47 6.99
C VAL A 113 21.56 5.25 8.39
N PRO A 114 22.87 5.48 8.58
CA PRO A 114 23.54 5.29 9.87
C PRO A 114 23.19 6.37 10.91
#